data_AF-A0A5R8Z806-F1
#
_entry.id   AF-A0A5R8Z806-F1
#
_cell.length_a   1.000
_cell.length_b   1.000
_cell.length_c   1.000
_cell.angle_alpha   90.00
_cell.angle_beta   90.00
_cell.angle_gamma   90.00
#
_symmetry.space_group_name_H-M   'P 1'
#
loop_
_entity.id
_entity.type
_entity.pdbx_description
1 polymer ?
#
loop_
_entity_poly.entity_id
_entity_poly.type
_entity_poly.pdbx_seq_one_letter_code
_entity_poly.pdbx_strand_id
1 'polypeptide(L)'
;MKKQVPDPPRNKPPISPFFTVRTDMYPPDALIHITELLRGVSQVIDEHCRNHTDQPGMSMLANAAHATDIARALSEHVLGTLDMAKLRGEA
;
A
#
# COMPACT_ATOMS: atom_id res chain seq x y z
N MET A 1 -20.43 38.10 -36.79
CA MET A 1 -19.27 37.87 -35.89
C MET A 1 -19.52 36.58 -35.12
N LYS A 2 -18.74 35.52 -35.35
CA LYS A 2 -18.86 34.29 -34.55
C LYS A 2 -18.05 34.51 -33.27
N LYS A 3 -18.73 34.64 -32.12
CA LYS A 3 -18.04 34.71 -30.82
C LYS A 3 -17.24 33.42 -30.66
N GLN A 4 -15.94 33.54 -30.41
CA GLN A 4 -15.13 32.39 -30.01
C GLN A 4 -15.67 31.89 -28.68
N VAL A 5 -16.20 30.67 -28.69
CA VAL A 5 -16.60 29.97 -27.47
C VAL A 5 -15.37 29.23 -26.98
N PRO A 6 -14.97 29.38 -25.71
CA PRO A 6 -13.88 28.59 -25.15
C PRO A 6 -14.21 27.10 -25.27
N ASP A 7 -13.29 26.30 -25.80
CA ASP A 7 -13.45 24.86 -25.82
C ASP A 7 -13.69 24.32 -24.40
N PRO A 8 -14.58 23.34 -24.22
CA PRO A 8 -14.84 22.76 -22.91
C PRO A 8 -13.54 22.17 -22.33
N PRO A 9 -13.32 22.28 -21.01
CA PRO A 9 -12.12 21.73 -20.38
C PRO A 9 -12.05 20.24 -20.69
N ARG A 10 -11.02 19.83 -21.45
CA ARG A 10 -10.72 18.42 -21.68
C ARG A 10 -10.62 17.74 -20.33
N ASN A 11 -11.48 16.75 -20.10
CA ASN A 11 -11.40 15.82 -18.97
C ASN A 11 -9.94 15.41 -18.81
N LYS A 12 -9.27 15.94 -17.78
CA LYS A 12 -7.93 15.48 -17.42
C LYS A 12 -8.09 13.98 -17.10
N PRO A 13 -7.27 13.09 -17.68
CA PRO A 13 -7.31 11.69 -17.29
C PRO A 13 -7.08 11.59 -15.77
N PRO A 14 -7.66 10.58 -15.11
CA PRO A 14 -7.57 10.44 -13.67
C PRO A 14 -6.10 10.46 -13.27
N ILE A 15 -5.84 11.20 -12.19
CA ILE A 15 -4.57 11.31 -11.45
C ILE A 15 -3.69 10.10 -11.75
N SER A 16 -2.58 10.32 -12.47
CA SER A 16 -1.53 9.30 -12.56
C SER A 16 -1.24 8.85 -11.13
N PRO A 17 -1.37 7.55 -10.81
CA PRO A 17 -1.12 7.11 -9.46
C PRO A 17 0.31 7.51 -9.07
N PHE A 18 0.50 7.95 -7.83
CA PHE A 18 1.82 8.35 -7.30
C PHE A 18 2.87 7.23 -7.38
N PHE A 19 2.44 5.99 -7.68
CA PHE A 19 3.27 4.84 -7.97
C PHE A 19 2.62 3.98 -9.07
N THR A 20 3.44 3.28 -9.86
CA THR A 20 2.97 2.28 -10.83
C THR A 20 3.48 0.91 -10.40
N VAL A 21 2.57 -0.06 -10.26
CA VAL A 21 2.95 -1.46 -9.99
C VAL A 21 3.24 -2.13 -11.33
N ARG A 22 4.41 -2.76 -11.43
CA ARG A 22 4.77 -3.59 -12.58
C ARG A 22 3.86 -4.82 -12.64
N THR A 23 3.14 -4.99 -13.74
CA THR A 23 2.22 -6.12 -13.94
C THR A 23 2.93 -7.45 -14.20
N ASP A 24 4.22 -7.40 -14.55
CA ASP A 24 5.08 -8.54 -14.82
C ASP A 24 5.87 -9.02 -13.59
N MET A 25 5.58 -8.47 -12.41
CA MET A 25 6.26 -8.85 -11.17
C MET A 25 5.84 -10.25 -10.74
N TYR A 26 6.82 -11.08 -10.38
CA TYR A 26 6.57 -12.40 -9.83
C TYR A 26 5.82 -12.26 -8.48
N PRO A 27 4.71 -12.98 -8.23
CA PRO A 27 3.87 -12.71 -7.07
C PRO A 27 4.58 -12.80 -5.70
N PRO A 28 5.49 -13.76 -5.45
CA PRO A 28 6.32 -13.75 -4.24
C PRO A 28 7.17 -12.49 -4.06
N ASP A 29 7.76 -11.95 -5.13
CA ASP A 29 8.54 -10.71 -5.05
C ASP A 29 7.63 -9.53 -4.66
N ALA A 30 6.41 -9.48 -5.19
CA ALA A 30 5.41 -8.49 -4.79
C ALA A 30 5.03 -8.61 -3.30
N LEU A 31 4.92 -9.84 -2.78
CA LEU A 31 4.65 -10.09 -1.36
C LEU A 31 5.81 -9.70 -0.44
N ILE A 32 7.06 -9.86 -0.89
CA ILE A 32 8.24 -9.37 -0.16
C ILE A 32 8.20 -7.83 -0.11
N HIS A 33 7.96 -7.18 -1.25
CA HIS A 33 7.90 -5.73 -1.32
C HIS A 33 6.78 -5.13 -0.46
N ILE A 34 5.58 -5.70 -0.48
CA ILE A 34 4.48 -5.19 0.35
C ILE A 34 4.76 -5.38 1.84
N THR A 35 5.39 -6.48 2.23
CA THR A 35 5.78 -6.74 3.63
C THR A 35 6.74 -5.67 4.14
N GLU A 36 7.75 -5.31 3.34
CA GLU A 36 8.70 -4.23 3.65
C GLU A 36 8.03 -2.85 3.73
N LEU A 37 7.10 -2.55 2.81
CA LEU A 37 6.33 -1.30 2.83
C LEU A 37 5.45 -1.19 4.09
N LEU A 38 4.72 -2.26 4.43
CA LEU A 38 3.87 -2.30 5.61
C LEU A 38 4.69 -2.17 6.90
N ARG A 39 5.88 -2.79 6.96
CA ARG A 39 6.82 -2.59 8.07
C ARG A 39 7.21 -1.12 8.24
N GLY A 40 7.55 -0.44 7.13
CA GLY A 40 7.89 0.98 7.15
C GLY A 40 6.73 1.86 7.63
N VAL A 41 5.51 1.59 7.16
CA VAL A 41 4.30 2.32 7.60
C VAL A 41 4.07 2.14 9.10
N SER A 42 4.13 0.90 9.60
CA SER A 42 3.96 0.60 11.03
C SER A 42 5.00 1.35 11.88
N GLN A 43 6.27 1.32 11.48
CA GLN A 43 7.36 2.03 12.17
C GLN A 43 7.14 3.56 12.25
N VAL A 44 6.69 4.18 11.15
CA VAL A 44 6.44 5.63 11.11
C VAL A 44 5.25 6.00 11.99
N ILE A 45 4.18 5.22 11.97
CA ILE A 45 3.03 5.45 12.84
C ILE A 45 3.43 5.31 14.31
N ASP A 46 4.17 4.26 14.66
CA ASP A 46 4.64 4.02 16.03
C ASP A 46 5.59 5.12 16.53
N GLU A 47 6.50 5.59 15.69
CA GLU A 47 7.35 6.74 16.00
C GLU A 47 6.53 8.01 16.21
N HIS A 48 5.58 8.29 15.32
CA HIS A 48 4.69 9.44 15.46
C HIS A 48 3.89 9.38 16.75
N CYS A 49 3.32 8.21 17.07
CA CYS A 49 2.53 7.99 18.29
C CYS A 49 3.34 8.18 19.57
N ARG A 50 4.60 7.74 19.59
CA ARG A 50 5.47 7.93 20.76
C ARG A 50 5.91 9.39 20.95
N ASN A 51 6.05 10.14 19.85
CA ASN A 51 6.50 11.53 19.90
C ASN A 51 5.36 12.54 20.14
N HIS A 52 4.10 12.16 19.91
CA HIS A 52 2.93 13.06 19.95
C HIS A 52 1.80 12.52 20.83
N THR A 53 2.10 12.21 22.09
CA THR A 53 1.09 11.81 23.08
C THR A 53 0.00 12.89 23.19
N ASP A 54 -1.26 12.45 23.31
CA ASP A 54 -2.46 13.29 23.53
C ASP A 54 -2.90 14.19 22.37
N GLN A 55 -2.44 13.93 21.14
CA GLN A 55 -2.99 14.61 19.97
C GLN A 55 -4.35 14.07 19.51
N PRO A 56 -5.23 14.92 18.95
CA PRO A 56 -6.44 14.45 18.31
C PRO A 56 -6.12 13.43 17.20
N GLY A 57 -6.81 12.29 17.20
CA GLY A 57 -6.64 11.26 16.17
C GLY A 57 -5.68 10.11 16.52
N MET A 58 -5.08 10.09 17.72
CA MET A 58 -4.20 8.98 18.14
C MET A 58 -4.84 7.60 18.05
N SER A 59 -6.14 7.48 18.37
CA SER A 59 -6.87 6.21 18.27
C SER A 59 -7.02 5.73 16.81
N MET A 60 -7.18 6.65 15.86
CA MET A 60 -7.23 6.32 14.43
C MET A 60 -5.88 5.85 13.93
N LEU A 61 -4.80 6.50 14.35
CA LEU A 61 -3.42 6.10 14.02
C LEU A 61 -3.08 4.73 14.62
N ALA A 62 -3.44 4.48 15.88
CA ALA A 62 -3.26 3.17 16.51
C ALA A 62 -4.01 2.06 15.76
N ASN A 63 -5.25 2.32 15.32
CA ASN A 63 -6.00 1.38 14.50
C ASN A 63 -5.34 1.14 13.13
N ALA A 64 -4.79 2.19 12.51
CA ALA A 64 -4.07 2.08 11.25
C ALA A 64 -2.78 1.25 11.39
N ALA A 65 -2.01 1.44 12.46
CA ALA A 65 -0.84 0.61 12.77
C ALA A 65 -1.24 -0.87 12.92
N HIS A 66 -2.26 -1.15 13.73
CA HIS A 66 -2.74 -2.51 13.94
C HIS A 66 -3.23 -3.18 12.64
N ALA A 67 -3.98 -2.45 11.80
CA ALA A 67 -4.41 -2.96 10.50
C ALA A 67 -3.22 -3.23 9.56
N THR A 68 -2.18 -2.39 9.62
CA THR A 68 -0.93 -2.56 8.86
C THR A 68 -0.19 -3.82 9.29
N ASP A 69 -0.12 -4.10 10.59
CA ASP A 69 0.52 -5.30 11.12
C ASP A 69 -0.24 -6.57 10.72
N ILE A 70 -1.58 -6.55 10.73
CA ILE A 70 -2.40 -7.67 10.24
C ILE A 70 -2.15 -7.92 8.76
N ALA A 71 -2.16 -6.86 7.94
CA ALA A 71 -1.89 -6.98 6.50
C ALA A 71 -0.51 -7.57 6.22
N ARG A 72 0.50 -7.19 7.04
CA ARG A 72 1.86 -7.74 6.93
C ARG A 72 1.87 -9.23 7.26
N ALA A 73 1.27 -9.62 8.39
CA ALA A 73 1.20 -11.02 8.81
C ALA A 73 0.47 -11.91 7.78
N LEU A 74 -0.61 -11.41 7.16
CA LEU A 74 -1.31 -12.12 6.08
C LEU A 74 -0.43 -12.25 4.83
N SER A 75 0.32 -11.21 4.47
CA SER A 75 1.24 -11.24 3.32
C SER A 75 2.38 -12.26 3.52
N GLU A 76 2.97 -12.27 4.72
CA GLU A 76 3.99 -13.25 5.13
C GLU A 76 3.44 -14.69 5.13
N HIS A 77 2.19 -14.87 5.58
CA HIS A 77 1.53 -16.17 5.53
C HIS A 77 1.38 -16.68 4.10
N VAL A 78 0.88 -15.84 3.19
CA VAL A 78 0.72 -16.21 1.77
C VAL A 78 2.08 -16.48 1.12
N LEU A 79 3.10 -15.70 1.43
CA LEU A 79 4.46 -15.96 0.92
C LEU A 79 4.95 -17.35 1.37
N GLY A 80 4.77 -17.68 2.65
CA GLY A 80 5.11 -18.99 3.19
C GLY A 80 4.35 -20.14 2.53
N THR A 81 3.07 -19.97 2.18
CA THR A 81 2.31 -21.01 1.48
C THR A 81 2.79 -21.22 0.04
N LEU A 82 3.15 -20.14 -0.66
CA LEU A 82 3.71 -20.22 -2.01
C LEU A 82 5.07 -20.92 -2.04
N ASP A 83 5.95 -20.62 -1.08
CA ASP A 83 7.24 -21.29 -0.95
C ASP A 83 7.07 -22.80 -0.69
N MET A 84 6.09 -23.18 0.14
CA MET A 84 5.77 -24.58 0.40
C MET A 84 5.18 -25.29 -0.83
N ALA A 85 4.32 -24.62 -1.59
CA ALA A 85 3.76 -25.17 -2.83
C ALA A 85 4.86 -25.39 -3.89
N LYS A 86 5.80 -24.45 -3.99
CA LYS A 86 6.99 -24.59 -4.85
C LYS A 86 7.86 -25.78 -4.46
N LEU A 87 8.07 -26.01 -3.15
CA LEU A 87 8.80 -27.18 -2.66
C LEU A 87 8.08 -28.50 -2.94
N ARG A 88 6.75 -28.49 -3.04
CA ARG A 88 5.91 -29.67 -3.36
C ARG A 88 5.81 -29.94 -4.86
N GLY A 89 6.28 -29.04 -5.72
CA GLY A 89 6.17 -29.18 -7.18
C GLY A 89 4.76 -28.96 -7.72
N GLU A 90 3.93 -28.21 -6.98
CA GLU A 90 2.54 -27.90 -7.32
C GLU A 90 2.40 -26.56 -8.07
N ALA A 91 3.53 -25.95 -8.45
CA ALA A 91 3.64 -24.59 -9.01
C ALA A 91 3.90 -24.60 -10.53
#